data_AF-A0A7V9GVX1-F1
#
_entry.id   AF-A0A7V9GVX1-F1
#
_cell.length_a   1.000
_cell.length_b   1.000
_cell.length_c   1.000
_cell.angle_alpha   90.00
_cell.angle_beta   90.00
_cell.angle_gamma   90.00
#
_symmetry.space_group_name_H-M   'P 1'
#
loop_
_entity.id
_entity.type
_entity.pdbx_description
1 polymer ?
#
loop_
_entity_poly.entity_id
_entity_poly.type
_entity_poly.pdbx_seq_one_letter_code
_entity_poly.pdbx_strand_id
1 'polypeptide(L)'
;MARILLLTLSCALLLTACGEKEQTLGPPAAAFDIVGTWEGSLEQRDMDPFTVRATIRDLEADPAGAVRYSGLDCRGEWTYLGKRGEAFRFREVIDSGRSEKCKGRGEVVLTPDVEKLDYVFTGGGVESRGTITRE
;
A
#
# COMPACT_ATOMS: atom_id res chain seq x y z
N MET A 1 67.90 -26.40 -45.80
CA MET A 1 66.74 -25.48 -45.69
C MET A 1 66.33 -25.50 -44.22
N ALA A 2 66.75 -24.49 -43.44
CA ALA A 2 65.91 -23.37 -42.97
C ALA A 2 64.72 -23.86 -42.12
N ARG A 3 64.79 -23.83 -40.77
CA ARG A 3 64.60 -22.69 -39.83
C ARG A 3 63.12 -22.50 -39.42
N ILE A 4 62.91 -22.27 -38.10
CA ILE A 4 61.94 -21.33 -37.49
C ILE A 4 60.48 -21.87 -37.37
N LEU A 5 59.71 -21.69 -36.29
CA LEU A 5 59.84 -21.22 -34.89
C LEU A 5 58.40 -21.30 -34.30
N LEU A 6 58.27 -21.55 -32.98
CA LEU A 6 57.30 -21.01 -31.98
C LEU A 6 55.79 -20.84 -32.36
N LEU A 7 54.79 -21.04 -31.49
CA LEU A 7 54.61 -20.50 -30.13
C LEU A 7 53.48 -21.25 -29.40
N THR A 8 53.75 -21.60 -28.15
CA THR A 8 52.80 -21.85 -27.06
C THR A 8 52.02 -20.59 -26.69
N LEU A 9 50.74 -20.70 -26.35
CA LEU A 9 50.12 -19.77 -25.39
C LEU A 9 49.03 -20.47 -24.56
N SER A 10 49.43 -20.93 -23.39
CA SER A 10 48.55 -21.23 -22.27
C SER A 10 47.95 -19.92 -21.75
N CYS A 11 46.64 -19.87 -21.54
CA CYS A 11 46.01 -18.82 -20.73
C CYS A 11 45.32 -19.49 -19.53
N ALA A 12 46.07 -19.61 -18.45
CA ALA A 12 45.55 -19.81 -17.10
C ALA A 12 45.57 -18.43 -16.42
N LEU A 13 44.45 -17.95 -15.88
CA LEU A 13 44.24 -16.80 -14.96
C LEU A 13 42.70 -16.55 -14.94
N LEU A 14 41.93 -16.40 -13.87
CA LEU A 14 42.11 -16.33 -12.41
C LEU A 14 40.76 -16.73 -11.78
N LEU A 15 40.77 -17.74 -10.90
CA LEU A 15 39.77 -17.87 -9.84
C LEU A 15 40.29 -17.04 -8.67
N THR A 16 39.61 -15.96 -8.27
CA THR A 16 39.57 -15.48 -6.87
C THR A 16 38.67 -14.26 -6.71
N ALA A 17 37.70 -14.42 -5.80
CA ALA A 17 37.20 -13.39 -4.87
C ALA A 17 36.45 -12.18 -5.46
N CYS A 18 35.26 -12.42 -6.02
CA CYS A 18 34.17 -11.47 -5.77
C CYS A 18 33.74 -11.66 -4.32
N GLY A 19 34.18 -10.75 -3.45
CA GLY A 19 33.77 -10.72 -2.05
C GLY A 19 32.24 -10.76 -1.97
N GLU A 20 31.74 -11.88 -1.44
CA GLU A 20 30.39 -12.03 -0.93
C GLU A 20 30.20 -10.96 0.13
N LYS A 21 29.57 -9.85 -0.27
CA LYS A 21 28.92 -8.97 0.69
C LYS A 21 27.69 -9.76 1.12
N GLU A 22 27.85 -10.59 2.14
CA GLU A 22 26.76 -11.19 2.90
C GLU A 22 25.86 -10.04 3.33
N GLN A 23 24.85 -9.74 2.50
CA GLN A 23 23.71 -8.98 2.94
C GLN A 23 23.06 -9.87 3.96
N THR A 24 23.36 -9.61 5.23
CA THR A 24 22.56 -10.09 6.34
C THR A 24 21.15 -9.59 6.06
N LEU A 25 20.35 -10.45 5.41
CA LEU A 25 18.92 -10.32 5.34
C LEU A 25 18.49 -10.35 6.80
N GLY A 26 18.31 -9.16 7.37
CA GLY A 26 17.64 -9.02 8.65
C GLY A 26 16.31 -9.79 8.57
N PRO A 27 15.76 -10.21 9.72
CA PRO A 27 14.44 -10.82 9.74
C PRO A 27 13.50 -10.00 8.85
N PRO A 28 12.72 -10.61 7.95
CA PRO A 28 11.76 -9.86 7.15
C PRO A 28 10.97 -8.98 8.10
N ALA A 29 10.93 -7.67 7.84
CA ALA A 29 10.13 -6.75 8.63
C ALA A 29 8.74 -7.38 8.76
N ALA A 30 8.29 -7.59 9.99
CA ALA A 30 7.00 -8.23 10.24
C ALA A 30 5.95 -7.52 9.39
N ALA A 31 5.24 -8.27 8.55
CA ALA A 31 4.25 -7.69 7.67
C ALA A 31 3.23 -6.94 8.52
N PHE A 32 3.07 -5.64 8.28
CA PHE A 32 2.08 -4.83 8.99
C PHE A 32 0.69 -5.39 8.71
N ASP A 33 0.01 -5.86 9.76
CA ASP A 33 -1.35 -6.39 9.66
C ASP A 33 -2.38 -5.25 9.72
N ILE A 34 -3.11 -5.07 8.62
CA ILE A 34 -4.15 -4.05 8.49
C ILE A 34 -5.55 -4.57 8.78
N VAL A 35 -5.74 -5.88 8.98
CA VAL A 35 -7.07 -6.45 9.25
C VAL A 35 -7.57 -5.98 10.62
N GLY A 36 -8.79 -5.45 10.66
CA GLY A 36 -9.39 -4.88 11.87
C GLY A 36 -10.21 -3.63 11.59
N THR A 37 -10.61 -2.96 12.67
CA THR A 37 -11.33 -1.69 12.59
C THR A 37 -10.38 -0.52 12.83
N TRP A 38 -10.52 0.51 12.00
CA TRP A 38 -9.70 1.70 12.00
C TRP A 38 -10.60 2.94 12.01
N GLU A 39 -10.18 3.96 12.74
CA GLU A 39 -10.90 5.23 12.84
C GLU A 39 -9.93 6.42 12.76
N GLY A 40 -10.36 7.53 12.17
CA GLY A 40 -9.56 8.75 12.15
C GLY A 40 -10.27 9.93 11.52
N SER A 41 -9.59 11.08 11.50
CA SER A 41 -10.10 12.32 10.93
C SER A 41 -9.50 12.54 9.54
N LEU A 42 -10.36 12.95 8.60
CA LEU A 42 -10.00 13.28 7.23
C LEU A 42 -10.25 14.76 6.95
N GLU A 43 -9.40 15.32 6.10
CA GLU A 43 -9.52 16.66 5.56
C GLU A 43 -9.72 16.58 4.05
N GLN A 44 -10.56 17.48 3.54
CA GLN A 44 -10.79 17.68 2.11
C GLN A 44 -10.89 19.19 1.85
N ARG A 45 -10.46 19.63 0.68
CA ARG A 45 -10.57 21.05 0.29
C ARG A 45 -12.02 21.54 0.37
N ASP A 46 -12.19 22.75 0.92
CA ASP A 46 -13.47 23.47 1.02
C ASP A 46 -14.54 22.74 1.86
N MET A 47 -14.12 21.84 2.77
CA MET A 47 -14.99 21.12 3.69
C MET A 47 -14.39 21.10 5.10
N ASP A 48 -15.27 21.11 6.09
CA ASP A 48 -14.87 20.82 7.47
C ASP A 48 -14.35 19.37 7.58
N PRO A 49 -13.40 19.10 8.50
CA PRO A 49 -12.93 17.76 8.75
C PRO A 49 -14.07 16.80 9.14
N PHE A 50 -13.93 15.54 8.74
CA PHE A 50 -14.93 14.50 9.01
C PHE A 50 -14.26 13.19 9.42
N THR A 51 -14.99 12.34 10.15
CA THR A 51 -14.43 11.10 10.69
C THR A 51 -14.69 9.95 9.72
N VAL A 52 -13.67 9.14 9.45
CA VAL A 52 -13.81 7.85 8.79
C VAL A 52 -13.70 6.73 9.82
N ARG A 53 -14.56 5.72 9.71
CA ARG A 53 -14.42 4.44 10.40
C ARG A 53 -14.56 3.32 9.39
N ALA A 54 -13.56 2.46 9.29
CA ALA A 54 -13.50 1.38 8.32
C ALA A 54 -13.17 0.05 9.00
N THR A 55 -13.82 -1.02 8.56
CA THR A 55 -13.50 -2.39 8.95
C THR A 55 -12.89 -3.09 7.75
N ILE A 56 -11.61 -3.43 7.86
CA ILE A 56 -10.86 -4.20 6.87
C ILE A 56 -10.94 -5.67 7.28
N ARG A 57 -11.48 -6.49 6.39
CA ARG A 57 -11.63 -7.94 6.57
C ARG A 57 -10.46 -8.70 5.92
N ASP A 58 -10.53 -10.02 5.95
CA ASP A 58 -9.52 -10.89 5.33
C ASP A 58 -9.35 -10.52 3.85
N LEU A 59 -8.14 -10.09 3.48
CA LEU A 59 -7.87 -9.51 2.17
C LEU A 59 -7.97 -10.53 1.01
N GLU A 60 -7.94 -11.84 1.29
CA GLU A 60 -8.00 -12.91 0.29
C GLU A 60 -9.37 -13.59 0.26
N ALA A 61 -9.92 -13.91 1.44
CA ALA A 61 -11.18 -14.63 1.57
C ALA A 61 -12.41 -13.71 1.51
N ASP A 62 -12.31 -12.47 2.01
CA ASP A 62 -13.39 -11.49 2.02
C ASP A 62 -12.85 -10.06 1.80
N PRO A 63 -12.49 -9.72 0.54
CA PRO A 63 -11.80 -8.48 0.23
C PRO A 63 -12.65 -7.22 0.41
N ALA A 64 -13.94 -7.35 0.73
CA ALA A 64 -14.87 -6.24 0.90
C ALA A 64 -15.01 -5.88 2.39
N GLY A 65 -14.46 -4.73 2.77
CA GLY A 65 -14.65 -4.09 4.07
C GLY A 65 -15.78 -3.07 4.08
N ALA A 66 -16.33 -2.76 5.25
CA ALA A 66 -17.35 -1.71 5.41
C ALA A 66 -16.69 -0.38 5.79
N VAL A 67 -17.23 0.75 5.31
CA VAL A 67 -16.77 2.09 5.67
C VAL A 67 -17.95 3.02 6.02
N ARG A 68 -17.71 3.93 6.97
CA ARG A 68 -18.63 4.98 7.37
C ARG A 68 -17.90 6.31 7.51
N TYR A 69 -18.55 7.37 7.02
CA TYR A 69 -18.10 8.76 7.16
C TYR A 69 -19.06 9.55 8.05
N SER A 70 -18.67 9.79 9.29
CA SER A 70 -19.44 10.59 10.25
C SER A 70 -19.22 12.08 10.01
N GLY A 71 -20.28 12.88 10.12
CA GLY A 71 -20.30 14.29 9.67
C GLY A 71 -20.93 14.46 8.27
N LEU A 72 -20.80 13.44 7.42
CA LEU A 72 -21.46 13.36 6.10
C LEU A 72 -22.65 12.39 6.06
N ASP A 73 -22.73 11.51 7.06
CA ASP A 73 -23.70 10.42 7.14
C ASP A 73 -23.70 9.50 5.90
N CYS A 74 -22.51 9.25 5.35
CA CYS A 74 -22.32 8.36 4.20
C CYS A 74 -21.77 7.00 4.63
N ARG A 75 -22.11 5.94 3.88
CA ARG A 75 -21.65 4.57 4.10
C ARG A 75 -21.40 3.87 2.77
N GLY A 76 -20.52 2.88 2.80
CA GLY A 76 -20.24 2.05 1.65
C GLY A 76 -19.24 0.97 1.95
N GLU A 77 -18.51 0.57 0.91
CA GLU A 77 -17.59 -0.57 0.96
C GLU A 77 -16.23 -0.24 0.36
N TRP A 78 -15.20 -0.87 0.91
CA TRP A 78 -13.84 -0.89 0.38
C TRP A 78 -13.51 -2.29 -0.11
N THR A 79 -13.28 -2.45 -1.41
CA THR A 79 -12.80 -3.71 -1.98
C THR A 79 -11.30 -3.67 -2.16
N TYR A 80 -10.57 -4.59 -1.55
CA TYR A 80 -9.12 -4.68 -1.70
C TYR A 80 -8.69 -4.94 -3.15
N LEU A 81 -7.73 -4.17 -3.63
CA LEU A 81 -7.18 -4.23 -5.01
C LEU A 81 -5.76 -4.78 -5.06
N GLY A 82 -5.13 -5.03 -3.90
CA GLY A 82 -3.74 -5.45 -3.80
C GLY A 82 -2.82 -4.40 -3.18
N LYS A 83 -1.53 -4.73 -3.14
CA LYS A 83 -0.48 -3.91 -2.54
C LYS A 83 0.49 -3.41 -3.60
N ARG A 84 1.03 -2.19 -3.41
CA ARG A 84 2.15 -1.65 -4.20
C ARG A 84 3.21 -1.10 -3.25
N GLY A 85 4.33 -1.81 -3.12
CA GLY A 85 5.31 -1.50 -2.08
C GLY A 85 4.69 -1.74 -0.70
N GLU A 86 4.66 -0.72 0.14
CA GLU A 86 4.02 -0.77 1.46
C GLU A 86 2.54 -0.37 1.45
N ALA A 87 2.08 0.26 0.36
CA ALA A 87 0.74 0.83 0.27
C ALA A 87 -0.32 -0.23 -0.12
N PHE A 88 -1.38 -0.31 0.68
CA PHE A 88 -2.57 -1.12 0.41
C PHE A 88 -3.58 -0.29 -0.36
N ARG A 89 -4.16 -0.87 -1.41
CA ARG A 89 -5.07 -0.16 -2.32
C ARG A 89 -6.45 -0.78 -2.23
N PHE A 90 -7.46 0.08 -2.17
CA PHE A 90 -8.86 -0.31 -2.11
C PHE A 90 -9.65 0.49 -3.13
N ARG A 91 -10.64 -0.15 -3.75
CA ARG A 91 -11.72 0.55 -4.45
C ARG A 91 -12.78 0.90 -3.43
N GLU A 92 -13.12 2.18 -3.35
CA GLU A 92 -14.27 2.62 -2.58
C GLU A 92 -15.51 2.72 -3.46
N VAL A 93 -16.64 2.28 -2.91
CA VAL A 93 -17.98 2.56 -3.43
C VAL A 93 -18.86 3.01 -2.27
N ILE A 94 -19.32 4.27 -2.31
CA ILE A 94 -20.30 4.80 -1.37
C ILE A 94 -21.67 4.76 -2.05
N ASP A 95 -22.58 3.97 -1.47
CA ASP A 95 -23.85 3.60 -2.07
C ASP A 95 -25.07 4.02 -1.22
N SER A 96 -24.83 4.52 -0.01
CA SER A 96 -25.87 4.86 0.95
C SER A 96 -25.52 6.07 1.80
N GLY A 97 -26.54 6.86 2.14
CA GLY A 97 -26.43 8.04 2.99
C GLY A 97 -27.62 8.98 2.86
N ARG A 98 -27.65 10.05 3.67
CA ARG A 98 -28.81 10.98 3.72
C ARG A 98 -28.94 11.88 2.49
N SER A 99 -27.89 12.00 1.68
CA SER A 99 -27.87 12.90 0.51
C SER A 99 -27.34 12.21 -0.73
N GLU A 100 -27.72 12.70 -1.92
CA GLU A 100 -27.16 12.22 -3.19
C GLU A 100 -25.65 12.46 -3.30
N LYS A 101 -25.08 13.35 -2.49
CA LYS A 101 -23.64 13.59 -2.39
C LYS A 101 -22.89 12.40 -1.80
N CYS A 102 -23.58 11.46 -1.16
CA CYS A 102 -23.00 10.21 -0.70
C CYS A 102 -22.81 9.19 -1.84
N LYS A 103 -23.18 9.47 -3.09
CA LYS A 103 -22.90 8.53 -4.18
C LYS A 103 -21.51 8.84 -4.75
N GLY A 104 -20.56 7.95 -4.53
CA GLY A 104 -19.17 8.16 -4.93
C GLY A 104 -18.43 6.86 -5.21
N ARG A 105 -17.43 6.94 -6.09
CA ARG A 105 -16.46 5.87 -6.33
C ARG A 105 -15.08 6.47 -6.43
N GLY A 106 -14.09 5.78 -5.87
CA GLY A 106 -12.71 6.21 -5.93
C GLY A 106 -11.75 5.14 -5.47
N GLU A 107 -10.52 5.55 -5.24
CA GLU A 107 -9.44 4.73 -4.74
C GLU A 107 -8.99 5.25 -3.38
N VAL A 108 -8.88 4.34 -2.41
CA VAL A 108 -8.27 4.58 -1.11
C VAL A 108 -6.92 3.89 -1.08
N VAL A 109 -5.91 4.63 -0.63
CA VAL A 109 -4.55 4.15 -0.41
C VAL A 109 -4.24 4.30 1.08
N LEU A 110 -3.87 3.19 1.71
CA LEU A 110 -3.44 3.14 3.11
C LEU A 110 -1.95 2.79 3.16
N THR A 111 -1.15 3.65 3.77
CA THR A 111 0.28 3.41 3.95
C THR A 111 0.60 3.26 5.43
N PRO A 112 1.18 2.13 5.88
CA PRO A 112 1.56 1.96 7.27
C PRO A 112 2.58 2.98 7.77
N ASP A 113 2.37 3.49 8.99
CA ASP A 113 3.33 4.28 9.74
C ASP A 113 3.28 3.88 11.24
N VAL A 114 4.23 3.04 11.67
CA VAL A 114 4.39 2.54 13.05
C VAL A 114 3.14 1.84 13.63
N GLU A 115 2.12 2.58 14.07
CA GLU A 115 0.87 2.10 14.68
C GLU A 115 -0.39 2.71 14.04
N LYS A 116 -0.21 3.46 12.96
CA LYS A 116 -1.30 4.15 12.24
C LYS A 116 -1.21 3.88 10.74
N LEU A 117 -2.24 4.27 10.01
CA LEU A 117 -2.26 4.24 8.56
C LEU A 117 -2.46 5.67 8.05
N ASP A 118 -1.53 6.12 7.20
CA ASP A 118 -1.75 7.31 6.40
C ASP A 118 -2.77 7.00 5.32
N TYR A 119 -3.81 7.82 5.27
CA TYR A 119 -4.97 7.65 4.42
C TYR A 119 -4.95 8.67 3.29
N VAL A 120 -5.16 8.21 2.06
CA VAL A 120 -5.46 9.07 0.90
C VAL A 120 -6.60 8.47 0.10
N PHE A 121 -7.63 9.26 -0.13
CA PHE A 121 -8.69 8.98 -1.10
C PHE A 121 -8.54 9.85 -2.33
N THR A 122 -8.81 9.29 -3.52
CA THR A 122 -8.98 10.03 -4.76
C THR A 122 -10.18 9.51 -5.55
N GLY A 123 -11.05 10.40 -5.99
CA GLY A 123 -12.25 10.01 -6.76
C GLY A 123 -13.16 11.20 -7.05
N GLY A 124 -13.88 11.17 -8.16
CA GLY A 124 -14.84 12.24 -8.50
C GLY A 124 -14.25 13.65 -8.62
N GLY A 125 -12.94 13.78 -8.82
CA GLY A 125 -12.24 15.08 -8.87
C GLY A 125 -11.91 15.67 -7.49
N VAL A 126 -12.13 14.94 -6.40
CA VAL A 126 -11.74 15.33 -5.05
C VAL A 126 -10.63 14.41 -4.51
N GLU A 127 -9.95 14.91 -3.48
CA GLU A 127 -8.96 14.20 -2.72
C GLU A 127 -9.21 14.46 -1.23
N SER A 128 -9.18 13.41 -0.42
CA SER A 128 -9.26 13.50 1.03
C SER A 128 -8.04 12.82 1.66
N ARG A 129 -7.50 13.40 2.74
CA ARG A 129 -6.29 12.90 3.39
C ARG A 129 -6.48 12.87 4.90
N GLY A 130 -5.73 12.01 5.57
CA GLY A 130 -5.67 12.00 7.02
C GLY A 130 -4.89 10.82 7.54
N THR A 131 -5.13 10.49 8.79
CA THR A 131 -4.51 9.34 9.45
C THR A 131 -5.59 8.60 10.21
N ILE A 132 -5.55 7.28 10.15
CA ILE A 132 -6.45 6.40 10.90
C ILE A 132 -5.65 5.50 11.83
N THR A 133 -6.17 5.27 13.03
CA THR A 133 -5.59 4.40 14.06
C THR A 133 -6.53 3.24 14.33
N ARG A 134 -5.98 2.14 14.84
CA ARG A 134 -6.78 0.98 15.23
C ARG A 134 -7.71 1.34 16.38
N GLU A 135 -8.96 0.87 16.32
CA GLU A 135 -9.96 1.02 17.40
C GLU A 135 -9.73 0.00 18.53
#